data_AF-A0A545T9F8-F1
#
_entry.id   AF-A0A545T9F8-F1
#
_cell.length_a   1.000
_cell.length_b   1.000
_cell.length_c   1.000
_cell.angle_alpha   90.00
_cell.angle_beta   90.00
_cell.angle_gamma   90.00
#
_symmetry.space_group_name_H-M   'P 1'
#
loop_
_entity.id
_entity.type
_entity.pdbx_description
1 polymer ?
#
loop_
_entity_poly.entity_id
_entity_poly.type
_entity_poly.pdbx_seq_one_letter_code
_entity_poly.pdbx_strand_id
1 'polypeptide(L)'
;MKINHIFRFEKLRDGGSLIVSFQSDDSCEYWVMFPVANLESKQTKFKNPMLVNRTTGLEVELSQLGAKQWLSRLAPLFYARDELPQVSKQSEERILGDMLALCEESD
;
A
#
# COMPACT_ATOMS: atom_id res chain seq x y z
N MET A 1 6.05 -15.37 -5.29
CA MET A 1 6.72 -14.36 -4.46
C MET A 1 6.29 -14.57 -3.02
N LYS A 2 7.24 -14.80 -2.12
CA LYS A 2 6.98 -14.85 -0.67
C LYS A 2 7.30 -13.49 -0.07
N ILE A 3 6.50 -13.05 0.89
CA ILE A 3 6.74 -11.80 1.62
C ILE A 3 7.55 -12.16 2.86
N ASN A 4 8.75 -11.61 2.98
CA ASN A 4 9.63 -11.85 4.12
C ASN A 4 9.31 -10.90 5.27
N HIS A 5 9.13 -9.62 4.96
CA HIS A 5 8.94 -8.57 5.95
C HIS A 5 8.02 -7.48 5.41
N ILE A 6 7.14 -6.97 6.26
CA ILE A 6 6.35 -5.77 5.99
C ILE A 6 6.98 -4.58 6.69
N PHE A 7 7.32 -3.54 5.93
CA PHE A 7 7.92 -2.34 6.50
C PHE A 7 6.88 -1.47 7.16
N ARG A 8 5.89 -0.94 6.43
CA ARG A 8 4.77 -0.15 6.98
C ARG A 8 3.69 0.17 5.97
N PHE A 9 2.53 0.57 6.49
CA PHE A 9 1.55 1.35 5.74
C PHE A 9 1.87 2.84 5.90
N GLU A 10 1.81 3.61 4.82
CA GLU A 10 2.06 5.06 4.91
C GLU A 10 1.32 5.85 3.84
N LYS A 11 1.05 7.12 4.17
CA LYS A 11 0.61 8.13 3.21
C LYS A 11 1.83 8.93 2.78
N LEU A 12 2.13 8.90 1.48
CA LEU A 12 3.26 9.62 0.90
C LEU A 12 3.03 11.13 0.93
N ARG A 13 4.13 11.88 0.95
CA ARG A 13 4.14 13.35 0.91
C ARG A 13 3.98 13.92 -0.50
N ASP A 14 3.73 13.06 -1.48
CA ASP A 14 3.54 13.38 -2.91
C ASP A 14 2.16 13.97 -3.23
N GLY A 15 1.38 14.29 -2.19
CA GLY A 15 -0.02 14.63 -2.32
C GLY A 15 -0.96 13.69 -1.61
N GLY A 16 -0.46 12.52 -1.21
CA GLY A 16 -1.20 11.63 -0.34
C GLY A 16 -1.49 10.27 -0.94
N SER A 17 -0.64 9.79 -1.87
CA SER A 17 -0.70 8.40 -2.29
C SER A 17 -0.57 7.48 -1.08
N LEU A 18 -1.34 6.40 -1.07
CA LEU A 18 -1.28 5.41 0.02
C LEU A 18 -0.41 4.25 -0.44
N ILE A 19 0.49 3.79 0.42
CA ILE A 19 1.32 2.63 0.13
C ILE A 19 1.38 1.66 1.30
N VAL A 20 1.69 0.42 0.97
CA VAL A 20 2.31 -0.53 1.89
C VAL A 20 3.65 -0.97 1.32
N SER A 21 4.69 -0.80 2.12
CA SER A 21 6.06 -1.19 1.77
C SER A 21 6.40 -2.53 2.40
N PHE A 22 7.03 -3.41 1.63
CA PHE A 22 7.42 -4.75 2.08
C PHE A 22 8.62 -5.29 1.28
N GLN A 23 9.29 -6.30 1.82
CA GLN A 23 10.39 -7.01 1.17
C GLN A 23 9.97 -8.43 0.81
N SER A 24 10.38 -8.87 -0.38
CA SER A 24 10.12 -10.21 -0.87
C SER A 24 11.35 -11.14 -0.75
N ASP A 25 11.18 -12.42 -1.07
CA ASP A 25 12.22 -13.45 -1.06
C ASP A 25 13.37 -13.21 -2.05
N ASP A 26 13.15 -12.40 -3.07
CA ASP A 26 14.18 -11.90 -3.99
C ASP A 26 15.02 -10.74 -3.43
N SER A 27 14.86 -10.41 -2.14
CA SER A 27 15.49 -9.28 -1.45
C SER A 27 15.14 -7.89 -1.98
N CYS A 28 14.21 -7.78 -2.94
CA CYS A 28 13.74 -6.50 -3.46
C CYS A 28 12.69 -5.88 -2.54
N GLU A 29 12.66 -4.55 -2.52
CA GLU A 29 11.61 -3.79 -1.86
C GLU A 29 10.47 -3.53 -2.85
N TYR A 30 9.25 -3.71 -2.39
CA TYR A 30 8.03 -3.52 -3.16
C TYR A 30 7.06 -2.61 -2.43
N TRP A 31 6.34 -1.79 -3.20
CA TRP A 31 5.17 -1.08 -2.75
C TRP A 31 3.93 -1.60 -3.45
N VAL A 32 2.86 -1.85 -2.70
CA VAL A 32 1.51 -1.76 -3.27
C VAL A 32 1.06 -0.33 -3.03
N MET A 33 0.77 0.39 -4.10
CA MET A 33 0.52 1.83 -4.11
C MET A 33 -0.86 2.14 -4.69
N PHE A 34 -1.57 3.07 -4.06
CA PHE A 34 -2.74 3.75 -4.59
C PHE A 34 -2.32 5.19 -4.89
N PRO A 35 -1.94 5.51 -6.14
CA PRO A 35 -1.43 6.82 -6.50
C PRO A 35 -2.53 7.88 -6.44
N VAL A 36 -2.23 9.07 -5.96
CA VAL A 36 -3.17 10.19 -6.07
C VAL A 36 -3.31 10.65 -7.53
N ALA A 37 -4.54 10.84 -7.99
CA ALA A 37 -4.85 11.22 -9.37
C ALA A 37 -4.87 12.74 -9.60
N ASN A 38 -5.22 13.52 -8.57
CA ASN A 38 -5.23 14.98 -8.67
C ASN A 38 -5.02 15.63 -7.29
N LEU A 39 -4.15 16.64 -7.26
CA LEU A 39 -3.80 17.43 -6.08
C LEU A 39 -4.70 18.66 -5.88
N GLU A 40 -5.42 19.07 -6.93
CA GLU A 40 -6.11 20.38 -6.97
C GLU A 40 -7.61 20.31 -6.59
N SER A 41 -8.20 19.12 -6.48
CA SER A 41 -9.61 18.95 -6.13
C SER A 41 -9.82 18.81 -4.61
N LYS A 42 -10.91 19.38 -4.08
CA LYS A 42 -11.34 19.20 -2.69
C LYS A 42 -11.60 17.74 -2.29
N GLN A 43 -11.70 16.85 -3.27
CA GLN A 43 -11.91 15.42 -3.09
C GLN A 43 -10.70 14.68 -3.64
N THR A 44 -9.99 13.94 -2.78
CA THR A 44 -8.85 13.10 -3.16
C THR A 44 -9.36 11.99 -4.07
N LYS A 45 -8.83 11.91 -5.29
CA LYS A 45 -9.08 10.78 -6.21
C LYS A 45 -7.83 9.94 -6.32
N PHE A 46 -8.00 8.64 -6.47
CA PHE A 46 -6.89 7.71 -6.67
C PHE A 46 -6.91 7.15 -8.09
N LYS A 47 -5.72 6.86 -8.63
CA LYS A 47 -5.54 6.12 -9.88
C LYS A 47 -5.69 4.62 -9.59
N ASN A 48 -5.59 3.82 -10.65
CA ASN A 48 -5.48 2.37 -10.50
C ASN A 48 -4.31 2.02 -9.57
N PRO A 49 -4.47 1.02 -8.70
CA PRO A 49 -3.41 0.59 -7.81
C PRO A 49 -2.28 -0.03 -8.61
N MET A 50 -1.09 -0.02 -8.04
CA MET A 50 0.13 -0.46 -8.71
C MET A 50 0.99 -1.28 -7.76
N LEU A 51 1.66 -2.29 -8.29
CA LEU A 51 2.80 -2.93 -7.65
C LEU A 51 4.08 -2.29 -8.19
N VAL A 52 4.84 -1.65 -7.32
CA VAL A 52 6.09 -0.97 -7.66
C VAL A 52 7.25 -1.75 -7.06
N ASN A 53 8.18 -2.22 -7.89
CA ASN A 53 9.46 -2.72 -7.42
C ASN A 53 10.39 -1.51 -7.21
N ARG A 54 10.66 -1.16 -5.96
CA ARG A 54 11.48 0.00 -5.58
C ARG A 54 12.96 -0.19 -5.87
N THR A 55 13.41 -1.43 -6.00
CA THR A 55 14.80 -1.76 -6.35
C THR A 55 15.08 -1.56 -7.85
N THR A 56 14.13 -1.88 -8.72
CA THR A 56 14.30 -1.80 -10.19
C THR A 56 13.58 -0.62 -10.84
N GLY A 57 12.63 0.00 -10.15
CA GLY A 57 11.76 1.04 -10.69
C GLY A 57 10.65 0.52 -11.61
N LEU A 58 10.49 -0.81 -11.73
CA LEU A 58 9.41 -1.39 -12.51
C LEU A 58 8.06 -1.20 -11.81
N GLU A 59 7.07 -0.80 -12.60
CA GLU A 59 5.71 -0.53 -12.14
C GLU A 59 4.73 -1.39 -12.92
N VAL A 60 3.85 -2.09 -12.21
CA VAL A 60 2.82 -2.95 -12.79
C VAL A 60 1.47 -2.50 -12.26
N GLU A 61 0.59 -2.06 -13.15
CA GLU A 61 -0.79 -1.73 -12.79
C GLU A 61 -1.54 -2.98 -12.32
N LEU A 62 -2.32 -2.83 -11.26
CA LEU A 62 -3.16 -3.86 -10.66
C LEU A 62 -4.63 -3.52 -10.89
N SER A 63 -5.45 -4.55 -11.00
CA SER A 63 -6.89 -4.39 -10.78
C SER A 63 -7.17 -4.18 -9.29
N GLN A 64 -8.36 -3.66 -8.96
CA GLN A 64 -8.79 -3.51 -7.57
C GLN A 64 -8.83 -4.83 -6.81
N LEU A 65 -9.30 -5.89 -7.47
CA LEU A 65 -9.24 -7.25 -6.92
C LEU A 65 -7.79 -7.70 -6.68
N GLY A 66 -6.88 -7.41 -7.61
CA GLY A 66 -5.45 -7.72 -7.46
C GLY A 66 -4.83 -6.99 -6.27
N ALA A 67 -5.13 -5.71 -6.09
CA ALA A 67 -4.69 -4.93 -4.94
C ALA A 67 -5.28 -5.46 -3.62
N LYS A 68 -6.58 -5.76 -3.58
CA LYS A 68 -7.25 -6.38 -2.41
C LYS A 68 -6.60 -7.70 -2.00
N GLN A 69 -6.21 -8.54 -2.98
CA GLN A 69 -5.49 -9.78 -2.72
C GLN A 69 -4.11 -9.53 -2.12
N TRP A 70 -3.37 -8.52 -2.60
CA TRP A 70 -2.11 -8.12 -2.00
C TRP A 70 -2.29 -7.62 -0.55
N LEU A 71 -3.24 -6.72 -0.32
CA LEU A 71 -3.54 -6.17 1.01
C LEU A 71 -3.94 -7.28 1.98
N SER A 72 -4.75 -8.24 1.54
CA SER A 72 -5.18 -9.39 2.34
C SER A 72 -4.02 -10.32 2.72
N ARG A 73 -2.97 -10.40 1.89
CA ARG A 73 -1.75 -11.15 2.20
C ARG A 73 -0.81 -10.39 3.15
N LEU A 74 -0.80 -9.06 3.06
CA LEU A 74 0.08 -8.18 3.84
C LEU A 74 -0.48 -7.86 5.23
N ALA A 75 -1.81 -7.76 5.37
CA ALA A 75 -2.46 -7.40 6.63
C ALA A 75 -2.09 -8.33 7.81
N PRO A 76 -2.06 -9.67 7.68
CA PRO A 76 -1.64 -10.54 8.79
C PRO A 76 -0.21 -10.28 9.25
N LEU A 77 0.70 -9.97 8.32
CA LEU A 77 2.09 -9.65 8.64
C LEU A 77 2.18 -8.33 9.41
N PHE A 78 1.36 -7.35 9.05
CA PHE A 78 1.27 -6.09 9.79
C PHE A 78 0.74 -6.29 11.20
N TYR A 79 -0.32 -7.08 11.37
CA TYR A 79 -0.86 -7.36 12.71
C TYR A 79 0.13 -8.13 13.59
N ALA A 80 0.97 -8.98 12.99
CA ALA A 80 2.04 -9.70 13.69
C ALA A 80 3.29 -8.84 13.96
N ARG A 81 3.47 -7.71 13.27
CA ARG A 81 4.60 -6.79 13.48
C ARG A 81 4.40 -5.97 14.75
N ASP A 82 5.49 -5.75 15.48
CA ASP A 82 5.54 -4.79 16.57
C ASP A 82 5.28 -3.36 16.08
N GLU A 83 4.83 -2.50 17.00
CA GLU A 83 4.66 -1.08 16.74
C GLU A 83 6.02 -0.41 16.51
N LEU A 84 6.08 0.50 15.52
CA LEU A 84 7.33 1.17 15.17
C LEU A 84 7.55 2.39 16.09
N PRO A 85 8.80 2.74 16.45
CA PRO A 85 9.10 3.80 17.43
C PRO A 85 8.58 5.21 17.13
N GLN A 86 8.00 5.46 15.95
CA GLN A 86 7.53 6.77 15.47
C GLN A 86 6.24 6.70 14.64
N VAL A 87 5.63 5.51 14.51
CA VAL A 87 4.43 5.30 13.72
C VAL A 87 3.49 4.44 14.54
N SER A 88 2.31 4.98 14.87
CA SER A 88 1.36 4.22 15.66
C SER A 88 0.67 3.17 14.81
N LYS A 89 0.45 1.99 15.39
CA LYS A 89 -0.25 0.89 14.72
C LYS A 89 -1.65 1.30 14.28
N GLN A 90 -2.32 2.13 15.08
CA GLN A 90 -3.63 2.69 14.75
C GLN A 90 -3.60 3.59 13.50
N SER A 91 -2.53 4.35 13.27
CA SER A 91 -2.40 5.18 12.07
C SER A 91 -2.26 4.33 10.81
N GLU A 92 -1.50 3.23 10.90
CA GLU A 92 -1.32 2.26 9.83
C GLU A 92 -2.60 1.45 9.57
N GLU A 93 -3.34 1.07 10.61
CA GLU A 93 -4.66 0.42 10.50
C GLU A 93 -5.66 1.28 9.74
N ARG A 94 -5.68 2.60 10.00
CA ARG A 94 -6.53 3.53 9.25
C ARG A 94 -6.16 3.54 7.77
N ILE A 95 -4.87 3.59 7.45
CA ILE A 95 -4.40 3.60 6.06
C ILE A 95 -4.74 2.27 5.37
N LEU A 96 -4.55 1.13 6.04
CA LEU A 96 -4.98 -0.17 5.52
C LEU A 96 -6.49 -0.19 5.25
N GLY A 97 -7.30 0.34 6.18
CA GLY A 97 -8.74 0.49 6.00
C GLY A 97 -9.11 1.33 4.78
N ASP A 98 -8.47 2.49 4.62
CA ASP A 98 -8.67 3.37 3.46
C ASP A 98 -8.29 2.66 2.14
N MET A 99 -7.15 1.95 2.12
CA MET A 99 -6.72 1.18 0.94
C MET A 99 -7.67 0.03 0.60
N LEU A 100 -8.23 -0.65 1.60
CA LEU A 100 -9.24 -1.69 1.39
C LEU A 100 -10.55 -1.10 0.87
N ALA A 101 -10.99 0.04 1.40
CA ALA A 101 -12.19 0.72 0.91
C ALA A 101 -12.06 1.11 -0.58
N LEU A 102 -10.89 1.61 -1.00
CA LEU A 102 -10.60 1.91 -2.41
C LEU A 102 -10.68 0.68 -3.32
N CYS A 103 -10.55 -0.53 -2.79
CA CYS A 103 -10.73 -1.75 -3.55
C CYS A 103 -12.22 -2.13 -3.75
N GLU A 104 -13.13 -1.61 -2.93
CA GLU A 104 -14.57 -1.91 -2.97
C GLU A 104 -15.38 -0.87 -3.76
N GLU A 105 -14.85 0.33 -4.02
CA GLU A 105 -15.56 1.45 -4.69
C GLU A 105 -15.86 1.23 -6.19
N SER A 106 -15.78 0.01 -6.73
CA SER A 106 -15.90 -0.26 -8.18
C SER A 106 -16.91 -1.35 -8.58
N ASP A 107 -17.87 -1.69 -7.71
CA ASP A 107 -19.05 -2.50 -8.08
C ASP A 107 -20.23 -1.65 -8.59
#